data_AF-A0A356K0S7-F1
#
_entry.id   AF-A0A356K0S7-F1
#
_cell.length_a   1.000
_cell.length_b   1.000
_cell.length_c   1.000
_cell.angle_alpha   90.00
_cell.angle_beta   90.00
_cell.angle_gamma   90.00
#
_symmetry.space_group_name_H-M   'P 1'
#
loop_
_entity.id
_entity.type
_entity.pdbx_description
1 polymer ?
#
loop_
_entity_poly.entity_id
_entity_poly.type
_entity_poly.pdbx_seq_one_letter_code
_entity_poly.pdbx_strand_id
1 'polypeptide(L)'
;MVEFLKENFLNPFVLAAVIFFIFIYSGIFKCKERFPYKSLIPLEKIETASGIVCSNPSKISSGKFYVVKLKLSTVSGEISGAKINSQASGKISVLVPAKIIESLYPGKLYSSSKNRVIIEEGEAVTFYGKFSKSFFSAENAGQLEQTPSLKQKIFRFRSICRLAFKRLMYGWGS
;
A
#
# COMPACT_ATOMS: atom_id res chain seq x y z
N MET A 1 -26.05 -32.38 -14.16
CA MET A 1 -25.55 -31.02 -13.77
C MET A 1 -26.70 -30.03 -13.61
N VAL A 2 -27.67 -29.99 -14.53
CA VAL A 2 -28.85 -29.09 -14.44
C VAL A 2 -29.79 -29.47 -13.28
N GLU A 3 -29.99 -30.76 -13.00
CA GLU A 3 -30.85 -31.21 -11.88
C GLU A 3 -30.24 -30.98 -10.49
N PHE A 4 -28.92 -31.15 -10.37
CA PHE A 4 -28.17 -30.88 -9.13
C PHE A 4 -28.18 -29.39 -8.73
N LEU A 5 -28.26 -28.50 -9.72
CA LEU A 5 -28.47 -27.06 -9.47
C LEU A 5 -29.91 -26.81 -8.99
N LYS A 6 -30.90 -27.47 -9.58
CA LYS A 6 -32.32 -27.26 -9.25
C LYS A 6 -32.67 -27.68 -7.82
N GLU A 7 -32.13 -28.80 -7.34
CA GLU A 7 -32.31 -29.25 -5.95
C GLU A 7 -31.60 -28.36 -4.92
N ASN A 8 -30.40 -27.85 -5.25
CA ASN A 8 -29.64 -27.00 -4.33
C ASN A 8 -30.16 -25.54 -4.27
N PHE A 9 -30.78 -25.03 -5.34
CA PHE A 9 -31.40 -23.69 -5.34
C PHE A 9 -32.71 -23.61 -4.52
N LEU A 10 -33.33 -24.75 -4.20
CA LEU A 10 -34.46 -24.82 -3.26
C LEU A 10 -34.03 -24.69 -1.80
N ASN A 11 -32.72 -24.77 -1.51
CA ASN A 11 -32.21 -24.57 -0.17
C ASN A 11 -32.26 -23.06 0.17
N PRO A 12 -33.02 -22.63 1.19
CA PRO A 12 -33.18 -21.21 1.53
C PRO A 12 -31.85 -20.51 1.81
N PHE A 13 -30.83 -21.25 2.27
CA PHE A 13 -29.48 -20.70 2.49
C PHE A 13 -28.75 -20.37 1.18
N VAL A 14 -28.92 -21.18 0.14
CA VAL A 14 -28.31 -20.92 -1.18
C VAL A 14 -28.97 -19.73 -1.84
N LEU A 15 -30.31 -19.63 -1.75
CA LEU A 15 -31.06 -18.49 -2.27
C LEU A 15 -30.66 -17.19 -1.56
N ALA A 16 -30.56 -17.21 -0.22
CA ALA A 16 -30.09 -16.06 0.55
C ALA A 16 -28.66 -15.65 0.17
N ALA A 17 -27.75 -16.61 0.03
CA ALA A 17 -26.37 -16.33 -0.39
C ALA A 17 -26.30 -15.67 -1.78
N VAL A 18 -27.10 -16.15 -2.75
CA VAL A 18 -27.17 -15.58 -4.10
C VAL A 18 -27.74 -14.16 -4.08
N ILE A 19 -28.79 -13.91 -3.29
CA ILE A 19 -29.38 -12.58 -3.10
C ILE A 19 -28.34 -11.62 -2.49
N PHE A 20 -27.62 -12.04 -1.45
CA PHE A 20 -26.52 -11.24 -0.89
C PHE A 20 -25.40 -11.00 -1.90
N PHE A 21 -25.07 -11.98 -2.73
CA PHE A 21 -24.10 -11.82 -3.80
C PHE A 21 -24.58 -10.76 -4.80
N ILE A 22 -25.83 -10.83 -5.25
CA ILE A 22 -26.41 -9.81 -6.14
C ILE A 22 -26.34 -8.43 -5.50
N PHE A 23 -26.67 -8.30 -4.22
CA PHE A 23 -26.61 -7.01 -3.52
C PHE A 23 -25.19 -6.45 -3.32
N ILE A 24 -24.19 -7.32 -3.10
CA ILE A 24 -22.78 -6.93 -2.97
C ILE A 24 -22.21 -6.51 -4.33
N TYR A 25 -22.47 -7.29 -5.38
CA TYR A 25 -21.88 -7.07 -6.71
C TYR A 25 -22.64 -6.02 -7.56
N SER A 26 -23.94 -5.82 -7.32
CA SER A 26 -24.71 -4.71 -7.93
C SER A 26 -24.32 -3.35 -7.39
N GLY A 27 -23.52 -3.28 -6.32
CA GLY A 27 -23.04 -2.04 -5.72
C GLY A 27 -24.09 -1.27 -4.92
N ILE A 28 -25.26 -1.88 -4.67
CA ILE A 28 -26.32 -1.31 -3.81
C ILE A 28 -25.77 -1.10 -2.39
N PHE A 29 -25.01 -2.08 -1.86
CA PHE A 29 -24.22 -1.89 -0.66
C PHE A 29 -22.78 -1.52 -1.02
N LYS A 30 -22.45 -0.24 -0.92
CA LYS A 30 -21.04 0.18 -0.91
C LYS A 30 -20.40 -0.33 0.38
N CYS A 31 -19.55 -1.36 0.24
CA CYS A 31 -18.77 -1.87 1.36
C CYS A 31 -17.91 -0.71 1.90
N LYS A 32 -18.22 -0.25 3.12
CA LYS A 32 -17.48 0.83 3.76
C LYS A 32 -16.03 0.38 3.94
N GLU A 33 -15.08 1.27 3.63
CA GLU A 33 -13.67 0.95 3.84
C GLU A 33 -13.43 0.58 5.31
N ARG A 34 -12.83 -0.59 5.53
CA ARG A 34 -12.63 -1.16 6.87
C ARG A 34 -11.71 -0.32 7.77
N PHE A 35 -10.82 0.48 7.16
CA PHE A 35 -9.83 1.30 7.87
C PHE A 35 -9.74 2.70 7.25
N PRO A 36 -10.75 3.57 7.46
CA PRO A 36 -10.76 4.90 6.90
C PRO A 36 -9.63 5.75 7.51
N TYR A 37 -9.18 6.73 6.75
CA TYR A 37 -8.25 7.75 7.23
C TYR A 37 -8.86 8.54 8.39
N LYS A 38 -8.12 8.66 9.49
CA LYS A 38 -8.47 9.51 10.63
C LYS A 38 -7.23 10.27 11.08
N SER A 39 -7.25 11.58 10.91
CA SER A 39 -6.25 12.49 11.48
C SER A 39 -6.87 13.88 11.66
N LEU A 40 -6.16 14.77 12.35
CA LEU A 40 -6.52 16.19 12.46
C LEU A 40 -6.30 16.95 11.14
N ILE A 41 -5.41 16.44 10.27
CA ILE A 41 -5.00 17.09 9.03
C ILE A 41 -5.89 16.60 7.88
N PRO A 42 -6.52 17.50 7.10
CA PRO A 42 -7.30 17.09 5.95
C PRO A 42 -6.40 16.45 4.89
N LEU A 43 -6.94 15.47 4.16
CA LEU A 43 -6.19 14.68 3.17
C LEU A 43 -5.45 15.56 2.15
N GLU A 44 -6.07 16.65 1.71
CA GLU A 44 -5.53 17.57 0.69
C GLU A 44 -4.27 18.31 1.14
N LYS A 45 -4.07 18.48 2.45
CA LYS A 45 -2.94 19.24 3.02
C LYS A 45 -1.82 18.36 3.53
N ILE A 46 -1.86 17.06 3.22
CA ILE A 46 -0.80 16.13 3.61
C ILE A 46 0.41 16.32 2.70
N GLU A 47 1.54 16.66 3.32
CA GLU A 47 2.86 16.72 2.65
C GLU A 47 3.69 15.45 2.89
N THR A 48 3.41 14.79 4.00
CA THR A 48 4.30 13.83 4.63
C THR A 48 3.47 12.78 5.31
N ALA A 49 3.67 11.53 4.90
CA ALA A 49 2.92 10.39 5.40
C ALA A 49 3.90 9.31 5.85
N SER A 50 3.87 8.96 7.13
CA SER A 50 4.74 7.95 7.72
C SER A 50 3.94 6.82 8.34
N GLY A 51 4.48 5.61 8.23
CA GLY A 51 3.78 4.43 8.71
C GLY A 51 4.42 3.13 8.27
N ILE A 52 3.63 2.05 8.37
CA ILE A 52 4.06 0.69 8.05
C ILE A 52 3.42 0.26 6.74
N VAL A 53 4.23 -0.23 5.81
CA VAL A 53 3.79 -0.75 4.52
C VAL A 53 2.99 -2.04 4.74
N CYS A 54 1.76 -2.09 4.25
CA CYS A 54 0.85 -3.23 4.40
C CYS A 54 0.80 -4.16 3.18
N SER A 55 1.33 -3.73 2.03
CA SER A 55 1.32 -4.53 0.81
C SER A 55 2.64 -4.36 0.07
N ASN A 56 3.09 -5.43 -0.57
CA ASN A 56 4.24 -5.35 -1.47
C ASN A 56 3.92 -4.41 -2.65
N PRO A 57 4.93 -3.73 -3.22
CA PRO A 57 4.73 -2.80 -4.32
C PRO A 57 4.22 -3.54 -5.57
N SER A 58 3.07 -3.11 -6.10
CA SER A 58 2.51 -3.63 -7.35
C SER A 58 2.64 -2.60 -8.47
N LYS A 59 3.11 -3.03 -9.65
CA LYS A 59 3.32 -2.13 -10.79
C LYS A 59 1.98 -1.79 -11.43
N ILE A 60 1.78 -0.51 -11.76
CA ILE A 60 0.60 -0.06 -12.52
C ILE A 60 0.83 -0.34 -14.00
N SER A 61 -0.24 -0.47 -14.79
CA SER A 61 -0.20 -0.68 -16.25
C SER A 61 0.69 0.32 -17.00
N SER A 62 0.83 1.56 -16.51
CA SER A 62 1.70 2.58 -17.09
C SER A 62 3.19 2.31 -16.90
N GLY A 63 3.57 1.40 -16.02
CA GLY A 63 4.95 1.01 -15.72
C GLY A 63 5.81 2.05 -14.99
N LYS A 64 5.33 3.30 -14.87
CA LYS A 64 6.06 4.41 -14.25
C LYS A 64 5.92 4.48 -12.72
N PHE A 65 4.82 3.95 -12.21
CA PHE A 65 4.47 4.01 -10.79
C PHE A 65 4.12 2.64 -10.23
N TYR A 66 4.34 2.49 -8.94
CA TYR A 66 3.93 1.35 -8.13
C TYR A 66 2.90 1.80 -7.11
N VAL A 67 1.93 0.94 -6.81
CA VAL A 67 0.94 1.16 -5.76
C VAL A 67 1.38 0.39 -4.51
N VAL A 68 1.33 1.07 -3.37
CA VAL A 68 1.67 0.52 -2.05
C VAL A 68 0.60 0.93 -1.06
N LYS A 69 0.06 0.00 -0.26
CA LYS A 69 -0.85 0.34 0.83
C LYS A 69 -0.03 0.65 2.09
N LEU A 70 -0.24 1.81 2.68
CA LEU A 70 0.44 2.26 3.89
C LEU A 70 -0.57 2.33 5.04
N LYS A 71 -0.26 1.68 6.17
CA LYS A 71 -0.94 1.94 7.44
C LYS A 71 -0.27 3.10 8.12
N LEU A 72 -1.02 4.16 8.35
CA LEU A 72 -0.49 5.41 8.90
C LEU A 72 -0.17 5.26 10.39
N SER A 73 0.90 5.95 10.80
CA SER A 73 1.21 6.25 12.21
C SER A 73 1.17 7.76 12.45
N THR A 74 1.78 8.51 11.54
CA THR A 74 2.06 9.94 11.70
C THR A 74 1.97 10.63 10.35
N VAL A 75 1.33 11.79 10.33
CA VAL A 75 1.16 12.61 9.14
C VAL A 75 1.58 14.03 9.49
N SER A 76 2.29 14.69 8.59
CA SER A 76 2.52 16.13 8.71
C SER A 76 2.05 16.87 7.47
N GLY A 77 1.65 18.11 7.71
CA GLY A 77 1.09 18.97 6.69
C GLY A 77 1.05 20.41 7.18
N GLU A 78 0.82 21.31 6.24
CA GLU A 78 0.72 22.73 6.53
C GLU A 78 -0.75 23.13 6.65
N ILE A 79 -1.13 23.67 7.80
CA ILE A 79 -2.47 24.22 8.02
C ILE A 79 -2.29 25.66 8.50
N SER A 80 -2.85 26.60 7.72
CA SER A 80 -2.86 28.03 8.05
C SER A 80 -1.46 28.62 8.30
N GLY A 81 -0.46 28.21 7.50
CA GLY A 81 0.92 28.71 7.59
C GLY A 81 1.80 28.03 8.64
N ALA A 82 1.27 27.07 9.40
CA ALA A 82 2.01 26.32 10.41
C ALA A 82 2.19 24.85 9.99
N LYS A 83 3.41 24.32 10.16
CA LYS A 83 3.69 22.89 10.00
C LYS A 83 3.19 22.15 11.24
N ILE A 84 2.18 21.30 11.04
CA ILE A 84 1.57 20.51 12.10
C ILE A 84 1.94 19.04 11.89
N ASN A 85 2.35 18.40 12.98
CA ASN A 85 2.51 16.95 13.06
C ASN A 85 1.30 16.37 13.79
N SER A 86 0.59 15.45 13.15
CA SER A 86 -0.58 14.79 13.72
C SER A 86 -0.40 13.28 13.72
N GLN A 87 -0.87 12.63 14.78
CA GLN A 87 -1.02 11.17 14.76
C GLN A 87 -2.17 10.83 13.81
N ALA A 88 -1.93 9.85 12.95
CA ALA A 88 -2.89 9.42 11.96
C ALA A 88 -3.12 7.92 12.05
N SER A 89 -4.36 7.51 11.82
CA SER A 89 -4.74 6.10 11.72
C SER A 89 -5.52 5.84 10.44
N GLY A 90 -5.58 4.58 10.04
CA GLY A 90 -6.20 4.16 8.78
C GLY A 90 -5.18 3.66 7.77
N LYS A 91 -5.67 3.32 6.58
CA LYS A 91 -4.85 2.85 5.47
C LYS A 91 -5.03 3.79 4.28
N ILE A 92 -3.93 4.16 3.66
CA ILE A 92 -3.93 4.95 2.42
C ILE A 92 -3.20 4.20 1.32
N SER A 93 -3.55 4.49 0.07
CA SER A 93 -2.84 3.98 -1.10
C SER A 93 -1.84 5.04 -1.57
N VAL A 94 -0.57 4.66 -1.64
CA VAL A 94 0.55 5.51 -2.04
C VAL A 94 1.01 5.10 -3.43
N LEU A 95 1.15 6.09 -4.32
CA LEU A 95 1.77 5.96 -5.63
C LEU A 95 3.25 6.31 -5.49
N VAL A 96 4.11 5.31 -5.70
CA VAL A 96 5.55 5.44 -5.58
C VAL A 96 6.18 5.39 -6.98
N PRO A 97 7.00 6.38 -7.36
CA PRO A 97 7.73 6.35 -8.62
C PRO A 97 8.64 5.11 -8.73
N ALA A 98 8.69 4.50 -9.91
CA ALA A 98 9.56 3.36 -10.19
C ALA A 98 11.03 3.66 -9.85
N LYS A 99 11.47 4.92 -9.99
CA LYS A 99 12.81 5.38 -9.61
C LYS A 99 13.20 5.04 -8.17
N ILE A 100 12.26 5.08 -7.22
CA ILE A 100 12.54 4.84 -5.80
C ILE A 100 12.63 3.35 -5.49
N ILE A 101 11.78 2.53 -6.13
CA ILE A 101 11.71 1.08 -5.84
C ILE A 101 12.75 0.33 -6.68
N GLU A 102 12.88 0.67 -7.95
CA GLU A 102 13.76 -0.03 -8.89
C GLU A 102 15.24 0.33 -8.70
N SER A 103 15.56 1.36 -7.92
CA SER A 103 16.94 1.67 -7.53
C SER A 103 17.64 0.53 -6.81
N LEU A 104 16.87 -0.34 -6.14
CA LEU A 104 17.40 -1.49 -5.43
C LEU A 104 17.65 -2.70 -6.34
N TYR A 105 17.18 -2.69 -7.59
CA TYR A 105 17.35 -3.81 -8.53
C TYR A 105 18.53 -3.56 -9.48
N PRO A 106 19.49 -4.50 -9.59
CA PRO A 106 20.59 -4.38 -10.54
C PRO A 106 20.06 -4.42 -11.99
N GLY A 107 20.70 -3.66 -12.89
CA GLY A 107 20.36 -3.68 -14.32
C GLY A 107 19.10 -2.90 -14.71
N LYS A 108 18.38 -2.29 -13.76
CA LYS A 108 17.26 -1.36 -14.06
C LYS A 108 17.76 0.07 -14.25
N LEU A 109 17.01 0.86 -15.01
CA LEU A 109 17.33 2.25 -15.38
C LEU A 109 17.72 3.13 -14.18
N TYR A 110 17.20 2.83 -13.00
CA TYR A 110 17.38 3.64 -11.79
C TYR A 110 18.36 3.06 -10.77
N SER A 111 19.06 1.96 -11.08
CA SER A 111 19.99 1.28 -10.18
C SER A 111 21.17 2.15 -9.74
N SER A 112 21.54 3.16 -10.54
CA SER A 112 22.59 4.13 -10.19
C SER A 112 22.13 5.23 -9.23
N SER A 113 20.82 5.30 -8.91
CA SER A 113 20.31 6.33 -8.00
C SER A 113 20.63 5.98 -6.54
N LYS A 114 21.00 7.00 -5.76
CA LYS A 114 21.42 6.84 -4.34
C LYS A 114 20.28 6.47 -3.38
N ASN A 115 19.05 6.33 -3.86
CA ASN A 115 17.90 5.99 -3.01
C ASN A 115 17.94 4.51 -2.63
N ARG A 116 18.23 4.20 -1.36
CA ARG A 116 18.32 2.83 -0.82
C ARG A 116 17.13 2.48 0.08
N VAL A 117 15.95 2.98 -0.23
CA VAL A 117 14.75 2.78 0.62
C VAL A 117 14.08 1.46 0.27
N ILE A 118 13.93 0.58 1.26
CA ILE A 118 13.30 -0.72 1.08
C ILE A 118 11.81 -0.56 1.28
N ILE A 119 11.05 -0.68 0.19
CA ILE A 119 9.60 -0.58 0.20
C ILE A 119 9.03 -1.97 -0.02
N GLU A 120 8.92 -2.74 1.07
CA GLU A 120 8.29 -4.06 1.11
C GLU A 120 7.32 -4.12 2.29
N GLU A 121 6.42 -5.09 2.27
CA GLU A 121 5.43 -5.26 3.33
C GLU A 121 6.09 -5.48 4.71
N GLY A 122 5.63 -4.70 5.68
CA GLY A 122 6.11 -4.68 7.07
C GLY A 122 7.23 -3.66 7.34
N GLU A 123 7.75 -2.98 6.32
CA GLU A 123 8.74 -1.91 6.50
C GLU A 123 8.11 -0.60 6.99
N ALA A 124 8.86 0.13 7.82
CA ALA A 124 8.50 1.46 8.28
C ALA A 124 9.11 2.51 7.35
N VAL A 125 8.26 3.29 6.68
CA VAL A 125 8.67 4.22 5.62
C VAL A 125 7.96 5.56 5.82
N THR A 126 8.67 6.63 5.51
CA THR A 126 8.13 7.99 5.39
C THR A 126 8.09 8.37 3.92
N PHE A 127 6.93 8.77 3.43
CA PHE A 127 6.75 9.30 2.08
C PHE A 127 6.55 10.80 2.13
N TYR A 128 7.21 11.50 1.22
CA TYR A 128 7.08 12.92 0.99
C TYR A 128 6.39 13.14 -0.34
N GLY A 129 5.39 14.02 -0.39
CA GLY A 129 4.66 14.27 -1.61
C GLY A 129 3.33 14.94 -1.35
N LYS A 130 2.36 14.70 -2.23
CA LYS A 130 1.05 15.37 -2.17
C LYS A 130 -0.06 14.35 -2.33
N PHE A 131 -1.15 14.58 -1.62
CA PHE A 131 -2.36 13.80 -1.84
C PHE A 131 -3.09 14.29 -3.08
N SER A 132 -3.38 13.39 -4.02
CA SER A 132 -4.13 13.70 -5.23
C SER A 132 -5.32 12.75 -5.36
N LYS A 133 -6.53 13.32 -5.29
CA LYS A 133 -7.81 12.62 -5.39
C LYS A 133 -7.96 11.46 -4.39
N SER A 134 -7.50 10.27 -4.77
CA SER A 134 -7.64 9.02 -4.01
C SER A 134 -6.30 8.38 -3.63
N PHE A 135 -5.18 8.93 -4.11
CA PHE A 135 -3.85 8.38 -3.89
C PHE A 135 -2.88 9.43 -3.37
N PHE A 136 -1.98 9.03 -2.48
CA PHE A 136 -0.85 9.85 -2.09
C PHE A 136 0.28 9.69 -3.10
N SER A 137 0.60 10.74 -3.86
CA SER A 137 1.70 10.71 -4.82
C SER A 137 3.00 11.01 -4.09
N ALA A 138 3.86 10.01 -3.93
CA ALA A 138 5.17 10.17 -3.32
C ALA A 138 6.18 10.72 -4.35
N GLU A 139 6.89 11.77 -4.00
CA GLU A 139 8.03 12.30 -4.75
C GLU A 139 9.33 11.70 -4.23
N ASN A 140 9.43 11.59 -2.90
CA ASN A 140 10.56 11.00 -2.20
C ASN A 140 10.09 10.03 -1.11
N ALA A 141 10.97 9.12 -0.73
CA ALA A 141 10.76 8.22 0.39
C ALA A 141 12.01 8.22 1.28
N GLY A 142 11.82 8.03 2.57
CA GLY A 142 12.87 7.83 3.56
C GLY A 142 12.53 6.61 4.41
N GLN A 143 13.57 5.87 4.84
CA GLN A 143 13.39 4.78 5.79
C GLN A 143 13.15 5.39 7.17
N LEU A 144 12.10 4.95 7.87
CA LEU A 144 11.82 5.42 9.23
C LEU A 144 12.56 4.54 10.24
N GLU A 145 13.43 5.14 11.04
CA GLU A 145 14.12 4.46 12.13
C GLU A 145 13.19 4.32 13.34
N GLN A 146 12.32 3.31 13.32
CA GLN A 146 11.52 2.94 14.49
C GLN A 146 12.28 1.95 15.37
N THR A 147 12.07 2.02 16.69
CA THR A 147 12.52 0.99 17.62
C THR A 147 11.90 -0.35 17.22
N PRO A 148 12.71 -1.31 16.74
CA PRO A 148 12.16 -2.47 16.05
C PRO A 148 11.57 -3.45 17.07
N SER A 149 10.24 -3.56 17.06
CA SER A 149 9.54 -4.68 17.70
C SER A 149 10.01 -6.01 17.09
N LEU A 150 9.88 -7.12 17.84
CA LEU A 150 10.28 -8.45 17.34
C LEU A 150 9.61 -8.78 15.99
N LYS A 151 8.33 -8.41 15.82
CA LYS A 151 7.61 -8.55 14.55
C LYS A 151 8.25 -7.75 13.42
N GLN A 152 8.63 -6.49 13.69
CA GLN A 152 9.30 -5.65 12.70
C GLN A 152 10.69 -6.20 12.32
N LYS A 153 11.43 -6.81 13.26
CA LYS A 153 12.70 -7.49 12.93
C LYS A 153 12.48 -8.64 11.95
N ILE A 154 11.44 -9.45 12.16
CA ILE A 154 11.09 -10.56 11.26
C ILE A 154 10.68 -10.02 9.88
N PHE A 155 9.83 -8.98 9.85
CA PHE A 155 9.45 -8.37 8.57
C PHE A 155 10.65 -7.78 7.83
N ARG A 156 11.58 -7.15 8.55
CA ARG A 156 12.80 -6.59 7.98
C ARG A 156 13.75 -7.66 7.46
N PHE A 157 13.90 -8.77 8.17
CA PHE A 157 14.66 -9.89 7.66
C PHE A 157 14.02 -10.44 6.37
N ARG A 158 12.70 -10.65 6.38
CA ARG A 158 11.95 -11.15 5.21
C ARG A 158 12.04 -10.19 4.01
N SER A 159 11.97 -8.88 4.23
CA SER A 159 12.10 -7.88 3.16
C SER A 159 13.48 -7.93 2.52
N ILE A 160 14.54 -8.04 3.33
CA ILE A 160 15.92 -8.18 2.86
C ILE A 160 16.11 -9.48 2.07
N CYS A 161 15.63 -10.61 2.59
CA CYS A 161 15.70 -11.90 1.88
C CYS A 161 14.98 -11.83 0.53
N ARG A 162 13.78 -11.25 0.49
CA ARG A 162 13.01 -11.07 -0.75
C ARG A 162 13.73 -10.16 -1.73
N LEU A 163 14.36 -9.09 -1.25
CA LEU A 163 15.15 -8.20 -2.09
C LEU A 163 16.37 -8.93 -2.67
N ALA A 164 17.13 -9.65 -1.83
CA ALA A 164 18.27 -10.45 -2.27
C ALA A 164 17.86 -11.51 -3.31
N PHE A 165 16.74 -12.19 -3.07
CA PHE A 165 16.17 -13.15 -4.02
C PHE A 165 15.79 -12.50 -5.35
N LYS A 166 15.10 -11.34 -5.33
CA LYS A 166 14.78 -10.59 -6.55
C LYS A 166 16.04 -10.19 -7.32
N ARG A 167 17.11 -9.76 -6.63
CA ARG A 167 18.39 -9.42 -7.26
C ARG A 167 19.04 -10.62 -7.94
N LEU A 168 18.98 -11.78 -7.30
CA LEU A 168 19.49 -13.03 -7.85
C LEU A 168 18.70 -13.42 -9.10
N MET A 169 17.37 -13.38 -9.05
CA MET A 169 16.50 -13.67 -10.20
C MET A 169 16.76 -12.73 -11.38
N TYR A 170 16.99 -11.43 -11.12
CA TYR A 170 17.39 -10.48 -12.16
C TYR A 170 18.72 -10.86 -12.81
N GLY A 171 19.69 -11.34 -12.03
CA GLY A 171 20.96 -11.85 -12.56
C GLY A 171 20.82 -13.10 -13.44
N TRP A 172 19.72 -13.84 -13.30
CA TRP A 172 19.40 -15.02 -14.10
C TRP A 172 18.57 -14.74 -15.36
N GLY A 173 18.29 -13.46 -15.67
CA GLY A 173 17.66 -13.06 -16.94
C GLY A 173 16.14 -12.95 -16.94
N SER A 174 15.49 -12.78 -15.77
CA SER A 174 14.07 -12.40 -15.69
C SER A 174 13.85 -10.89 -15.71
#